data_AF-A0A7V9HKK8-F1
#
_entry.id   AF-A0A7V9HKK8-F1
#
_cell.length_a   1.000
_cell.length_b   1.000
_cell.length_c   1.000
_cell.angle_alpha   90.00
_cell.angle_beta   90.00
_cell.angle_gamma   90.00
#
_symmetry.space_group_name_H-M   'P 1'
#
loop_
_entity.id
_entity.type
_entity.pdbx_description
1 polymer ?
#
loop_
_entity_poly.entity_id
_entity_poly.type
_entity_poly.pdbx_seq_one_letter_code
_entity_poly.pdbx_strand_id
1 'polypeptide(L)'
;MEGTYPLPEAQLDRFFFKLIVRYPSAADLGEIVRRTTNRPPAPLQRIADGETIQAMSLLARQVPIATHVTDYVVRIVLATHADNELAPAEVQRYVRYGASPRAAQAIVLGAKIRAMIDGRLNVAFEDVRAVAIPALRHRLILNFEAEAANLSTDTVLARLVETVPET
;
A
#
# COMPACT_ATOMS: atom_id res chain seq x y z
N MET A 1 23.39 9.57 -23.84
CA MET A 1 22.82 9.74 -22.48
C MET A 1 21.73 8.69 -22.30
N GLU A 2 22.12 7.45 -22.03
CA GLU A 2 21.18 6.46 -21.50
C GLU A 2 21.18 6.63 -19.99
N GLY A 3 20.27 7.48 -19.51
CA GLY A 3 19.95 7.62 -18.10
C GLY A 3 18.63 6.93 -17.85
N THR A 4 18.52 6.17 -16.77
CA THR A 4 17.23 5.76 -16.23
C THR A 4 16.45 7.01 -15.86
N TYR A 5 15.38 7.32 -16.60
CA TYR A 5 14.47 8.41 -16.26
C TYR A 5 13.53 7.91 -15.16
N PRO A 6 13.62 8.44 -13.92
CA PRO A 6 12.67 8.06 -12.88
C PRO A 6 11.27 8.45 -13.32
N LEU A 7 10.28 7.60 -13.00
CA LEU A 7 8.89 7.89 -13.29
C LEU A 7 8.47 9.16 -12.53
N PRO A 8 7.86 10.15 -13.21
CA PRO A 8 7.26 11.30 -12.54
C PRO A 8 6.23 10.87 -11.48
N GLU A 9 6.05 11.69 -10.45
CA GLU A 9 5.16 11.43 -9.31
C GLU A 9 3.71 11.21 -9.76
N ALA A 10 3.25 12.00 -10.74
CA ALA A 10 1.93 11.85 -11.34
C ALA A 10 1.74 10.49 -12.05
N GLN A 11 2.81 9.85 -12.49
CA GLN A 11 2.78 8.50 -13.06
C GLN A 11 2.84 7.45 -11.94
N LEU A 12 3.69 7.64 -10.93
CA LEU A 12 3.76 6.77 -9.76
C LEU A 12 2.41 6.68 -9.04
N ASP A 13 1.67 7.78 -8.93
CA ASP A 13 0.34 7.83 -8.30
C ASP A 13 -0.69 6.88 -8.95
N ARG A 14 -0.45 6.42 -10.18
CA ARG A 14 -1.34 5.46 -10.88
C ARG A 14 -1.13 4.01 -10.44
N PHE A 15 -0.01 3.70 -9.78
CA PHE A 15 0.24 2.37 -9.26
C PHE A 15 -0.59 2.12 -8.00
N PHE A 16 -1.20 0.93 -7.91
CA PHE A 16 -2.04 0.56 -6.78
C PHE A 16 -1.25 0.60 -5.47
N PHE A 17 -0.18 -0.21 -5.42
CA PHE A 17 0.81 -0.27 -4.34
C PHE A 17 2.23 -0.12 -4.89
N LYS A 18 3.13 0.41 -4.05
CA LYS A 18 4.58 0.25 -4.20
C LYS A 18 5.05 -0.76 -3.15
N LEU A 19 5.72 -1.83 -3.58
CA LEU A 19 6.29 -2.85 -2.69
C LEU A 19 7.81 -2.69 -2.60
N ILE A 20 8.36 -2.82 -1.41
CA ILE A 20 9.81 -2.85 -1.18
C ILE A 20 10.22 -4.32 -1.09
N VAL A 21 10.78 -4.84 -2.18
CA VAL A 21 11.29 -6.22 -2.24
C VAL A 21 12.70 -6.25 -1.68
N ARG A 22 12.88 -6.93 -0.55
CA ARG A 22 14.21 -7.14 0.04
C ARG A 22 14.94 -8.28 -0.68
N TYR A 23 16.26 -8.26 -0.64
CA TYR A 23 17.06 -9.36 -1.18
C TYR A 23 16.75 -10.65 -0.38
N PRO A 24 16.65 -11.82 -1.04
CA PRO A 24 16.39 -13.09 -0.36
C PRO A 24 17.47 -13.39 0.69
N SER A 25 17.10 -14.12 1.74
CA SER A 25 18.10 -14.67 2.66
C SER A 25 18.99 -15.68 1.91
N ALA A 26 20.15 -16.03 2.48
CA ALA A 26 21.00 -17.07 1.90
C ALA A 26 20.26 -18.42 1.76
N ALA A 27 19.35 -18.73 2.70
CA ALA A 27 18.52 -19.93 2.65
C ALA A 27 17.52 -19.87 1.48
N ASP A 28 16.80 -18.74 1.33
CA ASP A 28 15.85 -18.53 0.24
C ASP A 28 16.55 -18.55 -1.12
N LEU A 29 17.70 -17.89 -1.23
CA LEU A 29 18.49 -17.86 -2.46
C LEU A 29 19.00 -19.26 -2.83
N GLY A 30 19.49 -20.02 -1.85
CA GLY A 30 19.87 -21.41 -2.05
C GLY A 30 18.70 -22.28 -2.54
N GLU A 31 17.48 -22.02 -2.05
CA GLU A 31 16.28 -22.72 -2.50
C GLU A 31 15.86 -22.32 -3.92
N ILE A 32 15.95 -21.03 -4.26
CA ILE A 32 15.72 -20.54 -5.63
C ILE A 32 16.67 -21.22 -6.61
N VAL A 33 17.97 -21.30 -6.28
CA VAL A 33 18.96 -21.98 -7.11
C VAL A 33 18.57 -23.45 -7.28
N ARG A 34 18.37 -24.20 -6.19
CA ARG A 34 18.01 -25.63 -6.26
C ARG A 34 16.76 -25.89 -7.09
N ARG A 35 15.69 -25.11 -6.91
CA ARG A 35 14.42 -25.29 -7.65
C ARG A 35 14.55 -24.98 -9.13
N THR A 36 15.41 -24.05 -9.51
CA THR A 36 15.56 -23.64 -10.91
C THR A 36 16.64 -24.42 -11.67
N THR A 37 17.59 -25.07 -10.98
CA THR A 37 18.71 -25.79 -11.63
C THR A 37 18.62 -27.32 -11.57
N ASN A 38 17.86 -27.93 -10.64
CA ASN A 38 17.94 -29.38 -10.44
C ASN A 38 16.90 -30.18 -11.23
N ARG A 39 15.62 -29.78 -11.20
CA ARG A 39 14.53 -30.55 -11.81
C ARG A 39 13.59 -29.61 -12.56
N PRO A 40 13.10 -29.97 -13.76
CA PRO A 40 12.03 -29.22 -14.40
C PRO A 40 10.82 -29.13 -13.46
N PRO A 41 10.14 -27.97 -13.41
CA PRO A 41 9.01 -27.77 -12.52
C PRO A 41 7.88 -28.76 -12.84
N ALA A 42 7.13 -29.15 -11.80
CA ALA A 42 5.92 -29.94 -11.98
C ALA A 42 4.92 -29.20 -12.89
N PRO A 43 4.11 -29.93 -13.69
CA PRO A 43 3.07 -29.30 -14.48
C PRO A 43 2.13 -28.50 -13.57
N LEU A 44 1.88 -27.24 -13.94
CA LEU A 44 0.98 -26.37 -13.19
C LEU A 44 -0.46 -26.85 -13.33
N GLN A 45 -1.18 -26.95 -12.22
CA GLN A 45 -2.62 -27.17 -12.22
C GLN A 45 -3.35 -25.82 -12.30
N ARG A 46 -4.21 -25.68 -13.31
CA ARG A 46 -5.09 -24.51 -13.43
C ARG A 46 -6.16 -24.57 -12.34
N ILE A 47 -6.20 -23.56 -11.47
CA ILE A 47 -7.19 -23.45 -10.37
C ILE A 47 -8.29 -22.39 -10.64
N ALA A 48 -8.08 -21.50 -11.61
CA ALA A 48 -9.04 -20.47 -12.00
C ALA A 48 -8.90 -20.14 -13.49
N ASP A 49 -9.99 -19.64 -14.08
CA ASP A 49 -10.02 -19.09 -15.43
C ASP A 49 -10.24 -17.57 -15.43
N GLY A 50 -10.23 -16.96 -16.61
CA GLY A 50 -10.39 -15.53 -16.76
C GLY A 50 -11.76 -15.04 -16.26
N GLU A 51 -12.82 -15.81 -16.53
CA GLU A 51 -14.18 -15.49 -16.07
C GLU A 51 -14.27 -15.51 -14.55
N THR A 52 -13.66 -16.51 -13.92
CA THR A 52 -13.56 -16.63 -12.46
C THR A 52 -12.82 -15.44 -11.85
N ILE A 53 -11.69 -15.01 -12.44
CA ILE A 53 -10.92 -13.84 -11.97
C ILE A 53 -11.73 -12.55 -12.08
N GLN A 54 -12.50 -12.37 -13.17
CA GLN A 54 -13.39 -11.23 -13.33
C GLN A 54 -14.54 -11.25 -12.30
N ALA A 55 -15.14 -12.42 -12.08
CA ALA A 55 -16.17 -12.60 -11.05
C ALA A 55 -15.63 -12.28 -9.65
N MET A 56 -14.43 -12.76 -9.30
CA MET A 56 -13.76 -12.41 -8.05
C MET A 56 -13.51 -10.90 -7.91
N SER A 57 -13.08 -10.26 -9.00
CA SER A 57 -12.83 -8.81 -9.02
C SER A 57 -14.10 -7.98 -8.86
N LEU A 58 -15.23 -8.46 -9.37
CA LEU A 58 -16.55 -7.83 -9.17
C LEU A 58 -17.06 -8.06 -7.75
N LEU A 59 -16.92 -9.28 -7.23
CA LEU A 59 -17.30 -9.64 -5.86
C LEU A 59 -16.54 -8.78 -4.84
N ALA A 60 -15.24 -8.58 -5.03
CA ALA A 60 -14.42 -7.74 -4.15
C ALA A 60 -14.96 -6.30 -4.00
N ARG A 61 -15.60 -5.75 -5.03
CA ARG A 61 -16.19 -4.40 -4.96
C ARG A 61 -17.47 -4.36 -4.11
N GLN A 62 -18.18 -5.49 -4.01
CA GLN A 62 -19.44 -5.62 -3.28
C GLN A 62 -19.25 -5.79 -1.76
N VAL A 63 -18.03 -6.08 -1.29
CA VAL A 63 -17.75 -6.18 0.15
C VAL A 63 -18.14 -4.86 0.84
N PRO A 64 -19.04 -4.88 1.84
CA PRO A 64 -19.44 -3.68 2.55
C PRO A 64 -18.29 -3.09 3.37
N ILE A 65 -18.28 -1.76 3.45
CA ILE A 65 -17.41 -0.99 4.34
C ILE A 65 -18.30 -0.07 5.15
N ALA A 66 -18.15 -0.10 6.48
CA ALA A 66 -18.93 0.77 7.35
C ALA A 66 -18.48 2.23 7.19
N THR A 67 -19.39 3.17 7.44
CA THR A 67 -19.11 4.61 7.31
C THR A 67 -17.89 5.03 8.13
N HIS A 68 -17.81 4.65 9.41
CA HIS A 68 -16.68 4.98 10.28
C HIS A 68 -15.32 4.44 9.78
N VAL A 69 -15.30 3.30 9.09
CA VAL A 69 -14.08 2.77 8.47
C VAL A 69 -13.71 3.57 7.23
N THR A 70 -14.70 4.01 6.46
CA THR A 70 -14.48 4.89 5.31
C THR A 70 -13.95 6.25 5.77
N ASP A 71 -14.53 6.80 6.83
CA ASP A 71 -14.09 8.07 7.44
C ASP A 71 -12.65 7.95 7.97
N TYR A 72 -12.27 6.81 8.55
CA TYR A 72 -10.89 6.55 8.93
C TYR A 72 -9.93 6.60 7.73
N VAL A 73 -10.28 6.00 6.59
CA VAL A 73 -9.47 6.09 5.37
C VAL A 73 -9.34 7.55 4.92
N VAL A 74 -10.43 8.31 4.95
CA VAL A 74 -10.42 9.74 4.61
C VAL A 74 -9.50 10.51 5.55
N ARG A 75 -9.61 10.30 6.87
CA ARG A 75 -8.74 10.93 7.87
C ARG A 75 -7.27 10.60 7.62
N ILE A 76 -6.93 9.35 7.31
CA ILE A 76 -5.56 8.97 6.95
C ILE A 76 -5.06 9.81 5.76
N VAL A 77 -5.84 9.89 4.68
CA VAL A 77 -5.42 10.62 3.47
C VAL A 77 -5.29 12.12 3.74
N LEU A 78 -6.25 12.72 4.44
CA LEU A 78 -6.19 14.14 4.83
C LEU A 78 -4.99 14.42 5.73
N ALA A 79 -4.73 13.57 6.71
CA ALA A 79 -3.59 13.68 7.62
C ALA A 79 -2.22 13.59 6.93
N THR A 80 -2.15 13.18 5.65
CA THR A 80 -0.90 13.25 4.86
C THR A 80 -0.55 14.65 4.36
N HIS A 81 -1.46 15.62 4.47
CA HIS A 81 -1.25 16.98 3.99
C HIS A 81 -0.79 17.87 5.15
N ALA A 82 0.38 18.51 5.03
CA ALA A 82 1.03 19.26 6.11
C ALA A 82 0.21 20.45 6.63
N ASP A 83 -0.72 20.99 5.84
CA ASP A 83 -1.63 22.08 6.18
C ASP A 83 -2.95 21.61 6.79
N ASN A 84 -3.19 20.30 6.88
CA ASN A 84 -4.41 19.75 7.45
C ASN A 84 -4.34 19.67 8.98
N GLU A 85 -5.44 19.97 9.66
CA GLU A 85 -5.54 19.90 11.13
C GLU A 85 -5.32 18.50 11.71
N LEU A 86 -5.58 17.45 10.91
CA LEU A 86 -5.37 16.06 11.30
C LEU A 86 -3.91 15.62 11.12
N ALA A 87 -3.06 16.44 10.50
CA ALA A 87 -1.68 16.07 10.21
C ALA A 87 -0.86 16.01 11.50
N PRO A 88 -0.20 14.88 11.80
CA PRO A 88 0.73 14.80 12.92
C PRO A 88 1.92 15.74 12.74
N ALA A 89 2.60 16.09 13.83
CA ALA A 89 3.74 17.02 13.81
C ALA A 89 4.84 16.60 12.81
N GLU A 90 5.07 15.29 12.65
CA GLU A 90 6.02 14.76 11.66
C GLU A 90 5.61 15.06 10.22
N VAL A 91 4.32 14.95 9.89
CA VAL A 91 3.83 15.30 8.55
C VAL A 91 3.94 16.80 8.32
N GLN A 92 3.49 17.61 9.28
CA GLN A 92 3.57 19.07 9.19
C GLN A 92 5.01 19.55 8.94
N ARG A 93 5.98 18.87 9.56
CA ARG A 93 7.40 19.23 9.44
C ARG A 93 8.07 18.68 8.19
N TYR A 94 7.78 17.43 7.80
CA TYR A 94 8.61 16.69 6.84
C TYR A 94 7.94 16.44 5.49
N VAL A 95 6.63 16.65 5.35
CA VAL A 95 5.91 16.38 4.10
C VAL A 95 5.73 17.66 3.30
N ARG A 96 6.14 17.62 2.03
CA ARG A 96 5.93 18.69 1.05
C ARG A 96 4.60 18.55 0.32
N TYR A 97 4.24 17.31 -0.06
CA TYR A 97 2.98 17.02 -0.74
C TYR A 97 2.35 15.74 -0.19
N GLY A 98 1.07 15.84 0.17
CA GLY A 98 0.24 14.73 0.64
C GLY A 98 -0.24 13.82 -0.50
N ALA A 99 -0.94 12.76 -0.11
CA ALA A 99 -1.40 11.72 -1.02
C ALA A 99 -2.67 12.15 -1.80
N SER A 100 -2.75 11.72 -3.07
CA SER A 100 -3.92 11.97 -3.90
C SER A 100 -5.16 11.17 -3.46
N PRO A 101 -6.37 11.49 -3.96
CA PRO A 101 -7.57 10.67 -3.74
C PRO A 101 -7.44 9.19 -4.16
N ARG A 102 -6.47 8.85 -5.04
CA ARG A 102 -6.20 7.45 -5.40
C ARG A 102 -5.68 6.63 -4.24
N ALA A 103 -5.05 7.26 -3.24
CA ALA A 103 -4.67 6.58 -2.02
C ALA A 103 -5.89 5.98 -1.30
N ALA A 104 -6.96 6.77 -1.12
CA ALA A 104 -8.18 6.30 -0.47
C ALA A 104 -8.80 5.11 -1.24
N GLN A 105 -8.83 5.20 -2.57
CA GLN A 105 -9.33 4.12 -3.43
C GLN A 105 -8.50 2.83 -3.29
N ALA A 106 -7.16 2.95 -3.29
CA ALA A 106 -6.27 1.81 -3.15
C ALA A 106 -6.38 1.16 -1.76
N ILE A 107 -6.48 1.98 -0.71
CA ILE A 107 -6.67 1.50 0.67
C ILE A 107 -7.99 0.74 0.79
N VAL A 108 -9.11 1.32 0.34
CA VAL A 108 -10.43 0.66 0.45
C VAL A 108 -10.45 -0.66 -0.32
N LEU A 109 -9.98 -0.68 -1.57
CA LEU A 109 -9.98 -1.90 -2.37
C LEU A 109 -9.03 -2.95 -1.79
N GLY A 110 -7.85 -2.54 -1.31
CA GLY A 110 -6.90 -3.44 -0.65
C GLY A 110 -7.47 -4.04 0.64
N ALA A 111 -8.14 -3.22 1.45
CA ALA A 111 -8.74 -3.62 2.71
C ALA A 111 -9.91 -4.61 2.49
N LYS A 112 -10.74 -4.40 1.46
CA LYS A 112 -11.79 -5.36 1.05
C LYS A 112 -11.20 -6.71 0.67
N ILE A 113 -10.15 -6.72 -0.15
CA ILE A 113 -9.46 -7.96 -0.55
C ILE A 113 -8.85 -8.67 0.67
N ARG A 114 -8.23 -7.92 1.59
CA ARG A 114 -7.66 -8.48 2.81
C ARG A 114 -8.72 -9.14 3.68
N ALA A 115 -9.84 -8.47 3.92
CA ALA A 115 -10.96 -9.03 4.67
C ALA A 115 -11.45 -10.35 4.04
N MET A 116 -11.60 -10.41 2.71
CA MET A 116 -12.01 -11.62 2.00
C MET A 116 -11.02 -12.77 2.12
N ILE A 117 -9.71 -12.49 2.02
CA ILE A 117 -8.65 -13.49 2.20
C ILE A 117 -8.70 -14.07 3.63
N ASP A 118 -9.02 -13.23 4.61
CA ASP A 118 -9.20 -13.63 6.01
C ASP A 118 -10.59 -14.25 6.27
N GLY A 119 -11.41 -14.49 5.24
CA GLY A 119 -12.74 -15.11 5.35
C GLY A 119 -13.83 -14.20 5.93
N ARG A 120 -13.55 -12.91 6.10
CA ARG A 120 -14.50 -11.91 6.62
C ARG A 120 -15.25 -11.23 5.48
N LEU A 121 -16.53 -10.92 5.74
CA LEU A 121 -17.43 -10.29 4.77
C LEU A 121 -17.59 -8.78 4.98
N ASN A 122 -16.80 -8.17 5.88
CA ASN A 122 -16.80 -6.74 6.14
C ASN A 122 -15.38 -6.27 6.46
N VAL A 123 -15.08 -5.04 6.05
CA VAL A 123 -13.79 -4.39 6.34
C VAL A 123 -13.73 -3.96 7.80
N ALA A 124 -12.58 -4.17 8.44
CA ALA A 124 -12.23 -3.66 9.76
C ALA A 124 -11.07 -2.66 9.68
N PHE A 125 -10.83 -1.89 10.74
CA PHE A 125 -9.72 -0.93 10.78
C PHE A 125 -8.35 -1.59 10.57
N GLU A 126 -8.17 -2.82 11.05
CA GLU A 126 -6.93 -3.59 10.85
C GLU A 126 -6.60 -3.86 9.37
N ASP A 127 -7.62 -4.04 8.53
CA ASP A 127 -7.45 -4.21 7.09
C ASP A 127 -6.90 -2.94 6.45
N VAL A 128 -7.43 -1.79 6.87
CA VAL A 128 -6.98 -0.46 6.44
C VAL A 128 -5.53 -0.25 6.84
N ARG A 129 -5.17 -0.50 8.11
CA ARG A 129 -3.79 -0.36 8.59
C ARG A 129 -2.82 -1.26 7.82
N ALA A 130 -3.21 -2.50 7.54
CA ALA A 130 -2.36 -3.47 6.85
C ALA A 130 -1.98 -3.06 5.42
N VAL A 131 -2.84 -2.27 4.75
CA VAL A 131 -2.61 -1.85 3.35
C VAL A 131 -2.25 -0.37 3.19
N ALA A 132 -2.34 0.43 4.26
CA ALA A 132 -2.10 1.88 4.21
C ALA A 132 -0.70 2.24 3.70
N ILE A 133 0.35 1.67 4.29
CA ILE A 133 1.74 1.99 3.92
C ILE A 133 2.04 1.67 2.44
N PRO A 134 1.80 0.45 1.92
CA PRO A 134 2.07 0.16 0.50
C PRO A 134 1.21 0.99 -0.46
N ALA A 135 0.04 1.47 -0.03
CA ALA A 135 -0.78 2.41 -0.78
C ALA A 135 -0.25 3.85 -0.74
N LEU A 136 0.38 4.29 0.34
CA LEU A 136 0.73 5.70 0.54
C LEU A 136 2.18 6.02 0.18
N ARG A 137 3.11 5.07 0.29
CA ARG A 137 4.56 5.35 0.25
C ARG A 137 5.11 5.96 -1.03
N HIS A 138 4.41 5.85 -2.15
CA HIS A 138 4.77 6.49 -3.43
C HIS A 138 3.93 7.73 -3.74
N ARG A 139 3.06 8.12 -2.82
CA ARG A 139 2.15 9.26 -2.92
C ARG A 139 2.50 10.37 -1.93
N LEU A 140 3.50 10.16 -1.07
CA LEU A 140 3.97 11.14 -0.10
C LEU A 140 5.33 11.66 -0.52
N ILE A 141 5.45 12.97 -0.71
CA ILE A 141 6.71 13.61 -1.10
C ILE A 141 7.27 14.34 0.12
N LEU A 142 8.44 13.90 0.57
CA LEU A 142 9.14 14.52 1.69
C LEU A 142 9.89 15.79 1.26
N ASN A 143 10.19 16.67 2.21
CA ASN A 143 11.01 17.85 1.99
C ASN A 143 12.51 17.57 2.26
N PHE A 144 13.35 18.55 1.94
CA PHE A 144 14.81 18.45 2.13
C PHE A 144 15.23 18.23 3.59
N GLU A 145 14.45 18.73 4.55
CA GLU A 145 14.75 18.52 5.97
C GLU A 145 14.61 17.04 6.36
N ALA A 146 13.59 16.36 5.82
CA ALA A 146 13.40 14.94 6.03
C ALA A 146 14.55 14.12 5.44
N GLU A 147 15.03 14.50 4.26
CA GLU A 147 16.19 13.86 3.62
C GLU A 147 17.46 14.06 4.46
N ALA A 148 17.71 15.28 4.94
CA ALA A 148 18.84 15.57 5.83
C ALA A 148 18.77 14.79 7.15
N ALA A 149 17.56 14.51 7.64
CA ALA A 149 17.31 13.69 8.83
C ALA A 149 17.33 12.17 8.55
N ASN A 150 17.59 11.73 7.31
CA ASN A 150 17.49 10.33 6.87
C ASN A 150 16.14 9.68 7.19
N LEU A 151 15.06 10.45 7.15
CA LEU A 151 13.71 9.94 7.37
C LEU A 151 13.18 9.27 6.11
N SER A 152 12.65 8.06 6.28
CA SER A 152 11.96 7.36 5.20
C SER A 152 10.47 7.69 5.19
N THR A 153 9.87 7.63 4.01
CA THR A 153 8.41 7.77 3.85
C THR A 153 7.64 6.76 4.70
N ASP A 154 8.14 5.52 4.78
CA ASP A 154 7.54 4.46 5.58
C ASP A 154 7.55 4.80 7.09
N THR A 155 8.61 5.48 7.58
CA THR A 155 8.70 5.93 8.97
C THR A 155 7.61 6.95 9.30
N VAL A 156 7.46 7.98 8.46
CA VAL A 156 6.45 9.04 8.63
C VAL A 156 5.04 8.45 8.53
N LEU A 157 4.82 7.53 7.58
CA LEU A 157 3.52 6.88 7.41
C LEU A 157 3.16 5.95 8.56
N ALA A 158 4.11 5.22 9.13
CA ALA A 158 3.85 4.36 10.30
C ALA A 158 3.33 5.21 11.47
N ARG A 159 3.98 6.34 11.74
CA ARG A 159 3.55 7.28 12.79
C ARG A 159 2.21 7.93 12.50
N LEU A 160 1.95 8.29 11.25
CA LEU A 160 0.63 8.79 10.85
C LEU A 160 -0.47 7.76 11.11
N VAL A 161 -0.27 6.51 10.68
CA VAL A 161 -1.29 5.46 10.84
C VAL A 161 -1.53 5.12 12.32
N GLU A 162 -0.48 5.20 13.16
CA GLU A 162 -0.59 5.02 14.62
C GLU A 162 -1.35 6.15 15.33
N THR A 163 -1.26 7.38 14.82
CA THR A 163 -1.78 8.58 15.51
C THR A 163 -3.17 9.00 15.08
N VAL A 164 -3.57 8.69 13.83
CA VAL A 164 -4.91 9.03 13.32
C VAL A 164 -5.96 8.14 14.02
N PRO A 165 -7.01 8.72 14.63
CA PRO A 165 -7.96 7.97 15.44
C PRO A 165 -8.93 7.10 14.62
N GLU A 166 -9.30 5.96 15.20
CA GLU A 166 -10.26 4.97 14.70
C GLU A 166 -11.67 5.19 15.30
N THR A 167 -12.26 6.34 14.99
CA THR A 167 -13.59 6.75 15.48
C THR A 167 -14.61 6.86 14.36
#